data_AF-A0A0F9BZ05-F1
#
_entry.id   AF-A0A0F9BZ05-F1
#
_cell.length_a   1.000
_cell.length_b   1.000
_cell.length_c   1.000
_cell.angle_alpha   90.00
_cell.angle_beta   90.00
_cell.angle_gamma   90.00
#
_symmetry.space_group_name_H-M   'P 1'
#
loop_
_entity.id
_entity.type
_entity.pdbx_description
1 polymer ?
#
loop_
_entity_poly.entity_id
_entity_poly.type
_entity_poly.pdbx_seq_one_letter_code
_entity_poly.pdbx_strand_id
1 'polypeptide(L)'
;MARFENIFGNFVMIGLMILALFSLVFIIQNRNEAPQPLSDDALFNNTYASLNNTIGSLEQTSDSKYTLFSEEKPPPGVFSIVLFTIINVGKTFGNIIFILFTVIIKIPLIVLGIDPSIVSMVISFLTISVIIALWIVYKFGG
;
A
#
# COMPACT_ATOMS: atom_id res chain seq x y z
N MET A 1 -18.10 10.74 12.01
CA MET A 1 -16.70 10.30 11.90
C MET A 1 -16.69 8.80 11.64
N ALA A 2 -16.26 8.36 10.45
CA ALA A 2 -16.17 6.93 10.16
C ALA A 2 -15.10 6.30 11.06
N ARG A 3 -15.48 5.26 11.80
CA ARG A 3 -14.52 4.49 12.62
C ARG A 3 -13.48 3.85 11.69
N PHE A 4 -12.23 3.87 12.10
CA PHE A 4 -11.10 3.29 11.36
C PHE A 4 -11.38 1.85 10.92
N GLU A 5 -12.05 1.07 11.77
CA GLU A 5 -12.49 -0.31 11.49
C GLU A 5 -13.38 -0.41 10.24
N ASN A 6 -14.29 0.54 10.02
CA ASN A 6 -15.17 0.53 8.85
C ASN A 6 -14.42 0.90 7.57
N ILE A 7 -13.46 1.82 7.66
CA ILE A 7 -12.61 2.20 6.53
C ILE A 7 -11.72 1.01 6.16
N PHE A 8 -11.06 0.40 7.15
CA PHE A 8 -10.20 -0.77 6.95
C PHE A 8 -10.97 -1.96 6.38
N GLY A 9 -12.15 -2.27 6.92
CA GLY A 9 -13.01 -3.34 6.42
C GLY A 9 -13.41 -3.12 4.96
N ASN A 10 -13.79 -1.89 4.59
CA ASN A 10 -14.12 -1.55 3.20
C ASN A 10 -12.91 -1.70 2.26
N PHE A 11 -11.71 -1.31 2.70
CA PHE A 11 -10.50 -1.47 1.90
C PHE A 11 -10.10 -2.93 1.69
N VAL A 12 -10.18 -3.75 2.74
CA VAL A 12 -9.93 -5.19 2.65
C VAL A 12 -10.94 -5.85 1.70
N MET A 13 -12.22 -5.46 1.78
CA MET A 13 -13.27 -5.99 0.92
C MET A 13 -13.04 -5.63 -0.55
N ILE A 14 -12.66 -4.40 -0.85
CA ILE A 14 -12.30 -3.97 -2.22
C ILE A 14 -11.06 -4.72 -2.72
N GLY A 15 -10.03 -4.89 -1.88
CA GLY A 15 -8.84 -5.65 -2.23
C GLY A 15 -9.14 -7.11 -2.58
N LEU A 16 -9.94 -7.78 -1.74
CA LEU A 16 -10.38 -9.16 -1.99
C LEU A 16 -11.24 -9.27 -3.26
N MET A 17 -12.10 -8.29 -3.52
CA MET A 17 -12.91 -8.26 -4.74
C MET A 17 -12.04 -8.15 -6.01
N ILE A 18 -11.01 -7.31 -5.99
CA ILE A 18 -10.07 -7.18 -7.12
C ILE A 18 -9.29 -8.49 -7.32
N LEU A 19 -8.79 -9.12 -6.25
CA LEU A 19 -8.09 -10.41 -6.33
C LEU A 19 -9.01 -11.53 -6.85
N ALA A 20 -10.28 -11.53 -6.44
CA ALA A 20 -11.29 -12.48 -6.93
C ALA A 20 -11.56 -12.32 -8.43
N LEU A 21 -11.62 -11.07 -8.94
CA LEU A 21 -11.77 -10.79 -10.36
C LEU A 21 -10.57 -11.29 -11.18
N PHE A 22 -9.34 -11.07 -10.69
CA PHE A 22 -8.14 -11.62 -11.32
C PHE A 22 -8.14 -13.15 -11.36
N SER A 23 -8.55 -13.80 -10.26
CA SER A 23 -8.69 -15.26 -10.19
C SER A 23 -9.72 -15.77 -11.21
N LEU A 24 -10.86 -15.10 -11.34
CA LEU A 24 -11.89 -15.45 -12.32
C LEU A 24 -11.38 -15.36 -13.76
N VAL A 25 -10.65 -14.29 -14.12
CA VAL A 25 -10.03 -14.15 -15.45
C VAL A 25 -9.07 -15.30 -15.71
N PHE A 26 -8.24 -15.66 -14.73
CA PHE A 26 -7.27 -16.74 -14.84
C PHE A 26 -7.95 -18.10 -15.07
N ILE A 27 -9.01 -18.41 -14.32
CA ILE A 27 -9.80 -19.65 -14.47
C ILE A 27 -10.44 -19.71 -15.85
N ILE A 28 -11.00 -18.60 -16.35
CA ILE A 28 -11.65 -18.54 -17.67
C ILE A 28 -10.61 -18.72 -18.79
N GLN A 29 -9.45 -18.08 -18.70
CA GLN A 29 -8.39 -18.24 -19.70
C GLN A 29 -7.87 -19.68 -19.74
N ASN A 30 -7.67 -20.29 -18.57
CA ASN A 30 -7.18 -21.66 -18.47
C ASN A 30 -8.22 -22.68 -19.00
N ARG A 31 -9.52 -22.45 -18.75
CA ARG A 31 -10.59 -23.33 -19.25
C ARG A 31 -10.85 -23.22 -20.75
N ASN A 32 -10.51 -22.09 -21.38
CA ASN A 32 -10.74 -21.84 -22.80
C ASN A 32 -9.47 -21.96 -23.65
N GLU A 33 -8.36 -22.46 -23.08
CA GLU A 33 -7.06 -22.61 -23.78
C GLU A 33 -6.69 -21.33 -24.53
N ALA A 34 -6.75 -20.19 -23.84
CA ALA A 34 -6.48 -18.90 -24.46
C ALA A 34 -5.11 -18.90 -25.18
N PRO A 35 -5.01 -18.38 -26.42
CA PRO A 35 -3.77 -18.44 -27.23
C PRO A 35 -2.55 -17.77 -26.58
N GLN A 36 -2.78 -16.85 -25.64
CA GLN A 36 -1.78 -16.16 -24.83
C GLN A 36 -2.32 -16.02 -23.40
N PRO A 37 -2.17 -17.05 -22.55
CA PRO A 37 -2.67 -16.97 -21.19
C PRO A 37 -1.79 -16.02 -20.37
N LEU A 38 -2.40 -15.31 -19.41
CA LEU A 38 -1.68 -14.40 -18.51
C LEU A 38 -0.58 -15.12 -17.69
N SER A 39 -0.63 -16.45 -17.57
CA SER A 39 0.43 -17.25 -16.94
C SER A 39 1.76 -17.20 -17.70
N ASP A 40 1.71 -17.03 -19.01
CA ASP A 40 2.89 -17.10 -19.89
C ASP A 40 3.48 -15.70 -20.15
N ASP A 41 2.76 -14.66 -19.73
CA ASP A 41 3.23 -13.29 -19.78
C ASP A 41 4.28 -13.05 -18.68
N ALA A 42 5.52 -12.80 -19.12
CA ALA A 42 6.65 -12.59 -18.22
C ALA A 42 6.45 -11.37 -17.30
N LEU A 43 5.77 -10.33 -17.77
CA LEU A 43 5.51 -9.12 -16.99
C LEU A 43 4.46 -9.38 -15.91
N PHE A 44 3.42 -10.14 -16.22
CA PHE A 44 2.41 -10.58 -15.27
C PHE A 44 3.02 -11.50 -14.20
N ASN A 45 3.82 -12.49 -14.60
CA ASN A 45 4.45 -13.42 -13.65
C ASN A 45 5.42 -12.70 -12.71
N ASN A 46 6.25 -11.79 -13.24
CA ASN A 46 7.13 -10.95 -12.42
C ASN A 46 6.35 -10.03 -11.47
N THR A 47 5.23 -9.48 -11.91
CA THR A 47 4.37 -8.63 -11.09
C THR A 47 3.70 -9.42 -9.97
N TYR A 48 3.22 -10.64 -10.26
CA TYR A 48 2.61 -11.52 -9.28
C TYR A 48 3.63 -12.02 -8.25
N ALA A 49 4.84 -12.39 -8.69
CA ALA A 49 5.94 -12.74 -7.79
C ALA A 49 6.33 -11.57 -6.88
N SER A 50 6.39 -10.35 -7.41
CA SER A 50 6.67 -9.14 -6.63
C SER A 50 5.55 -8.83 -5.63
N LEU A 51 4.29 -8.99 -6.02
CA LEU A 51 3.14 -8.85 -5.12
C LEU A 51 3.22 -9.87 -3.97
N ASN A 52 3.50 -11.13 -4.27
CA ASN A 52 3.62 -12.19 -3.28
C ASN A 52 4.76 -11.90 -2.28
N ASN A 53 5.92 -11.49 -2.78
CA ASN A 53 7.05 -11.08 -1.94
C ASN A 53 6.71 -9.86 -1.07
N THR A 54 5.99 -8.89 -1.62
CA THR A 54 5.55 -7.70 -0.87
C THR A 54 4.57 -8.08 0.24
N ILE A 55 3.61 -8.97 -0.03
CA ILE A 55 2.67 -9.46 0.99
C ILE A 55 3.40 -10.25 2.07
N GLY A 56 4.29 -11.17 1.71
CA GLY A 56 5.05 -11.96 2.70
C GLY A 56 5.97 -11.10 3.58
N SER A 57 6.62 -10.09 3.01
CA SER A 57 7.43 -9.14 3.80
C SER A 57 6.57 -8.25 4.72
N LEU A 58 5.36 -7.87 4.28
CA LEU A 58 4.40 -7.14 5.11
C LEU A 58 3.87 -7.99 6.26
N GLU A 59 3.62 -9.28 6.03
CA GLU A 59 3.22 -10.25 7.05
C GLU A 59 4.33 -10.39 8.10
N GLN A 60 5.56 -10.68 7.68
CA GLN A 60 6.72 -10.80 8.58
C GLN A 60 6.98 -9.52 9.38
N THR A 61 6.81 -8.35 8.74
CA THR A 61 6.92 -7.07 9.42
C THR A 61 5.79 -6.89 10.45
N SER A 62 4.55 -7.21 10.08
CA SER A 62 3.40 -7.08 10.98
C SER A 62 3.54 -7.99 12.21
N ASP A 63 4.02 -9.21 11.99
CA ASP A 63 4.21 -10.21 13.05
C ASP A 63 5.34 -9.80 14.01
N SER A 64 6.48 -9.36 13.47
CA SER A 64 7.57 -8.81 14.30
C SER A 64 7.15 -7.56 15.09
N LYS A 65 6.28 -6.72 14.53
CA LYS A 65 5.75 -5.53 15.22
C LYS A 65 4.72 -5.90 16.29
N TYR A 66 3.92 -6.94 16.06
CA TYR A 66 3.01 -7.48 17.06
C TYR A 66 3.77 -8.06 18.26
N THR A 67 4.82 -8.84 18.02
CA THR A 67 5.68 -9.41 19.06
C THR A 67 6.36 -8.30 19.86
N LEU A 68 6.97 -7.32 19.19
CA LEU A 68 7.58 -6.16 19.87
C LEU A 68 6.55 -5.37 20.69
N PHE A 69 5.33 -5.19 20.18
CA PHE A 69 4.26 -4.50 20.90
C PHE A 69 3.74 -5.27 22.12
N SER A 70 3.69 -6.59 22.05
CA SER A 70 3.19 -7.44 23.14
C SER A 70 4.24 -7.66 24.25
N GLU A 71 5.52 -7.61 23.91
CA GLU A 71 6.63 -7.76 24.86
C GLU A 71 7.11 -6.44 25.49
N GLU A 72 6.88 -5.30 24.83
CA GLU A 72 7.26 -3.98 25.34
C GLU A 72 6.30 -3.53 26.46
N LYS A 73 6.72 -3.68 27.72
CA LYS A 73 6.12 -3.01 28.89
C LYS A 73 6.85 -1.69 29.17
N PRO A 74 6.47 -0.56 28.55
CA PRO A 74 7.17 0.70 28.76
C PRO A 74 6.97 1.20 30.20
N PRO A 75 8.00 1.76 30.85
CA PRO A 75 7.84 2.41 32.14
C PRO A 75 6.86 3.58 32.01
N PRO A 76 5.80 3.65 32.84
CA PRO A 76 4.73 4.62 32.65
C PRO A 76 5.21 6.05 32.98
N GLY A 77 5.40 6.85 31.94
CA GLY A 77 5.46 8.31 32.04
C GLY A 77 4.10 8.91 31.72
N VAL A 78 3.69 9.93 32.47
CA VAL A 78 2.34 10.56 32.44
C VAL A 78 1.91 11.06 31.05
N PHE A 79 2.82 11.17 30.08
CA PHE A 79 2.57 11.59 28.69
C PHE A 79 2.92 10.54 27.61
N SER A 80 3.38 9.32 27.97
CA SER A 80 3.92 8.39 26.96
C SER A 80 2.85 7.73 26.08
N ILE A 81 1.64 7.48 26.62
CA ILE A 81 0.55 6.80 25.91
C ILE A 81 0.10 7.57 24.65
N VAL A 82 0.13 8.91 24.70
CA VAL A 82 -0.30 9.77 23.58
C VAL A 82 0.74 9.78 22.45
N LEU A 83 2.04 9.81 22.79
CA LEU A 83 3.14 9.88 21.82
C LEU A 83 3.30 8.57 21.02
N PHE A 84 3.17 7.41 21.68
CA PHE A 84 3.25 6.12 20.98
C PHE A 84 2.08 5.91 20.00
N THR A 85 0.88 6.39 20.35
CA THR A 85 -0.30 6.28 19.50
C THR A 85 -0.17 7.14 18.23
N ILE A 86 0.33 8.37 18.34
CA ILE A 86 0.49 9.28 17.19
C ILE A 86 1.52 8.74 16.17
N ILE A 87 2.64 8.18 16.66
CA ILE A 87 3.70 7.65 15.79
C ILE A 87 3.23 6.37 15.07
N ASN A 88 2.49 5.49 15.76
CA ASN A 88 1.96 4.27 15.14
C ASN A 88 0.88 4.57 14.10
N VAL A 89 -0.06 5.47 14.41
CA VAL A 89 -1.07 5.90 13.44
C VAL A 89 -0.41 6.56 12.23
N GLY A 90 0.62 7.39 12.45
CA GLY A 90 1.38 8.02 11.36
C GLY A 90 2.08 7.02 10.44
N LYS A 91 2.68 5.95 10.99
CA LYS A 91 3.34 4.90 10.20
C LYS A 91 2.34 4.05 9.42
N THR A 92 1.24 3.65 10.04
CA THR A 92 0.18 2.88 9.36
C THR A 92 -0.49 3.72 8.27
N PHE A 93 -0.77 4.99 8.54
CA PHE A 93 -1.34 5.91 7.57
C PHE A 93 -0.38 6.18 6.40
N GLY A 94 0.92 6.34 6.70
CA GLY A 94 1.97 6.46 5.68
C GLY A 94 2.04 5.24 4.77
N ASN A 95 2.01 4.03 5.32
CA ASN A 95 2.00 2.80 4.53
C ASN A 95 0.75 2.67 3.67
N ILE A 96 -0.43 3.02 4.18
CA ILE A 96 -1.68 3.00 3.41
C ILE A 96 -1.63 3.99 2.25
N ILE A 97 -1.14 5.22 2.48
CA ILE A 97 -0.96 6.22 1.42
C ILE A 97 0.03 5.71 0.37
N PHE A 98 1.13 5.08 0.79
CA PHE A 98 2.14 4.60 -0.14
C PHE A 98 1.64 3.42 -1.00
N ILE A 99 0.85 2.53 -0.40
CA ILE A 99 0.17 1.43 -1.11
C ILE A 99 -0.84 2.00 -2.12
N LEU A 100 -1.67 2.96 -1.70
CA LEU A 100 -2.63 3.63 -2.59
C LEU A 100 -1.95 4.34 -3.74
N PHE A 101 -0.88 5.09 -3.45
CA PHE A 101 -0.09 5.78 -4.47
C PHE A 101 0.53 4.79 -5.47
N THR A 102 1.05 3.68 -4.96
CA THR A 102 1.64 2.64 -5.81
C THR A 102 0.60 2.01 -6.72
N VAL A 103 -0.57 1.64 -6.19
CA VAL A 103 -1.63 0.97 -6.94
C VAL A 103 -2.30 1.90 -7.95
N ILE A 104 -2.56 3.17 -7.58
CA ILE A 104 -3.32 4.10 -8.41
C ILE A 104 -2.46 4.82 -9.44
N ILE A 105 -1.21 5.15 -9.10
CA ILE A 105 -0.36 6.01 -9.96
C ILE A 105 0.80 5.22 -10.54
N LYS A 106 1.55 4.50 -9.70
CA LYS A 106 2.79 3.85 -10.15
C LYS A 106 2.53 2.65 -11.07
N ILE A 107 1.57 1.78 -10.74
CA ILE A 107 1.25 0.61 -11.57
C ILE A 107 0.75 1.00 -12.97
N PRO A 108 -0.22 1.93 -13.13
CA PRO A 108 -0.66 2.34 -14.47
C PRO A 108 0.43 2.99 -15.31
N LEU A 109 1.31 3.80 -14.71
CA LEU A 109 2.43 4.43 -15.43
C LEU A 109 3.43 3.39 -15.96
N ILE A 110 3.66 2.31 -15.21
CA ILE A 110 4.53 1.20 -15.64
C ILE A 110 3.85 0.36 -16.73
N VAL A 111 2.55 0.08 -16.60
CA VAL A 111 1.76 -0.65 -17.61
C VAL A 111 1.69 0.12 -18.93
N LEU A 112 1.66 1.45 -18.87
CA LEU A 112 1.72 2.34 -20.04
C LEU A 112 3.12 2.42 -20.68
N GLY A 113 4.13 1.75 -20.13
CA GLY A 113 5.49 1.71 -20.68
C GLY A 113 6.24 3.05 -20.58
N ILE A 114 5.86 3.92 -19.65
CA ILE A 114 6.50 5.22 -19.47
C ILE A 114 7.89 5.02 -18.84
N ASP A 115 8.89 5.72 -19.38
CA ASP A 115 10.27 5.62 -18.90
C ASP A 115 10.35 5.87 -17.38
N PRO A 116 11.04 5.01 -16.61
CA PRO A 116 11.19 5.15 -15.16
C PRO A 116 11.73 6.52 -14.71
N SER A 117 12.51 7.18 -15.58
CA SER A 117 13.04 8.54 -15.35
C SER A 117 11.91 9.57 -15.29
N ILE A 118 10.93 9.46 -16.19
CA ILE A 118 9.76 10.35 -16.23
C ILE A 118 8.86 10.09 -15.02
N VAL A 119 8.64 8.81 -14.67
CA VAL A 119 7.89 8.43 -13.47
C VAL A 119 8.53 9.01 -12.21
N SER A 120 9.86 8.91 -12.08
CA SER A 120 10.60 9.46 -10.95
C SER A 120 10.52 10.99 -10.88
N MET A 121 10.50 11.66 -12.04
CA MET A 121 10.32 13.11 -12.14
C MET A 121 8.92 13.53 -11.68
N VAL A 122 7.88 12.82 -12.11
CA VAL A 122 6.48 13.07 -11.69
C VAL A 122 6.33 12.85 -10.18
N ILE A 123 6.88 11.75 -9.65
CA ILE A 123 6.87 11.47 -8.20
C ILE A 123 7.55 12.61 -7.43
N SER A 124 8.73 13.05 -7.87
CA SER A 124 9.47 14.13 -7.22
C SER A 124 8.69 15.44 -7.19
N PHE A 125 8.03 15.79 -8.30
CA PHE A 125 7.18 16.98 -8.38
C PHE A 125 6.00 16.90 -7.41
N LEU A 126 5.39 15.73 -7.31
CA LEU A 126 4.27 15.47 -6.42
C LEU A 126 4.71 15.51 -4.94
N THR A 127 5.87 14.97 -4.60
CA THR A 127 6.46 15.05 -3.26
C THR A 127 6.71 16.50 -2.85
N ILE A 128 7.32 17.31 -3.73
CA ILE A 128 7.54 18.74 -3.46
C ILE A 128 6.20 19.46 -3.24
N SER A 129 5.20 19.17 -4.08
CA SER A 129 3.86 19.77 -3.96
C SER A 129 3.20 19.42 -2.62
N VAL A 130 3.32 18.17 -2.17
CA VAL A 130 2.81 17.72 -0.86
C VAL A 130 3.54 18.41 0.29
N ILE A 131 4.87 18.55 0.22
CA ILE A 131 5.65 19.27 1.24
C ILE A 131 5.20 20.73 1.33
N ILE A 132 4.99 21.40 0.20
CA ILE A 132 4.48 22.78 0.16
C ILE A 132 3.07 22.85 0.74
N ALA A 133 2.18 21.94 0.36
CA ALA A 133 0.81 21.88 0.88
C ALA A 133 0.78 21.67 2.40
N LEU A 134 1.59 20.75 2.93
CA LEU A 134 1.73 20.53 4.37
C LEU A 134 2.31 21.76 5.08
N TRP A 135 3.29 22.43 4.46
CA TRP A 135 3.85 23.66 5.00
C TRP A 135 2.82 24.80 5.05
N ILE A 136 2.00 24.95 4.01
CA ILE A 136 0.89 25.91 3.98
C ILE A 136 -0.12 25.59 5.08
N VAL A 137 -0.54 24.33 5.21
CA VAL A 137 -1.48 23.90 6.27
C VAL A 137 -0.90 24.17 7.66
N TYR A 138 0.37 23.87 7.88
CA TYR A 138 1.06 24.16 9.14
C TYR A 138 1.12 25.66 9.42
N LYS A 139 1.39 26.49 8.41
CA LYS A 139 1.55 27.94 8.57
C LYS A 139 0.21 28.69 8.68
N PHE A 140 -0.88 28.14 8.13
CA PHE A 140 -2.21 28.77 8.11
C PHE A 140 -3.24 28.11 9.04
N GLY A 141 -2.90 27.03 9.76
CA GLY A 141 -3.87 26.33 10.60
C GLY A 141 -3.32 25.20 11.46
N GLY A 142 -2.19 25.44 12.13
CA GLY A 142 -1.96 24.95 13.50
C GLY A 142 -2.25 26.09 14.48
#